data_AF-A0A7C4C8Z6-F1
#
_entry.id   AF-A0A7C4C8Z6-F1
#
_cell.length_a   1.000
_cell.length_b   1.000
_cell.length_c   1.000
_cell.angle_alpha   90.00
_cell.angle_beta   90.00
_cell.angle_gamma   90.00
#
_symmetry.space_group_name_H-M   'P 1'
#
loop_
_entity.id
_entity.type
_entity.pdbx_description
1 polymer ?
#
loop_
_entity_poly.entity_id
_entity_poly.type
_entity_poly.pdbx_seq_one_letter_code
_entity_poly.pdbx_strand_id
1 'polypeptide(L)'
;VVQPNPRAAQIGHEVGAVARAVAAAGKRVAVVGSTDLTHYGPAYGFEPAGRGAIGIRWAKEENDQRVIRLIERLAADEVVAETTASHNACGGGAIAATIAAAIELGCRRYVELRHSTSADVVGEPDTRNSVGYEAGIFVA
;
A
#
# COMPACT_ATOMS: atom_id res chain seq x y z
N VAL A 1 2.40 13.90 -6.08
CA VAL A 1 2.55 12.43 -6.28
C VAL A 1 3.97 12.06 -5.86
N VAL A 2 4.14 11.08 -4.97
CA VAL A 2 5.47 10.56 -4.61
C VAL A 2 5.82 9.43 -5.57
N GLN A 3 6.89 9.63 -6.35
CA GLN A 3 7.34 8.64 -7.32
C GLN A 3 7.98 7.42 -6.62
N PRO A 4 7.83 6.19 -7.15
CA PRO A 4 8.44 4.99 -6.59
C PRO A 4 9.94 4.98 -6.90
N ASN A 5 10.72 5.74 -6.11
CA ASN A 5 12.17 5.81 -6.21
C ASN A 5 12.80 5.78 -4.81
N PRO A 6 14.14 5.60 -4.69
CA PRO A 6 14.81 5.48 -3.40
C PRO A 6 14.65 6.67 -2.43
N ARG A 7 14.15 7.83 -2.89
CA ARG A 7 13.88 9.01 -2.04
C ARG A 7 12.47 9.02 -1.47
N ALA A 8 11.61 8.05 -1.77
CA ALA A 8 10.21 8.05 -1.34
C ALA A 8 10.07 8.08 0.20
N ALA A 9 10.85 7.25 0.91
CA ALA A 9 10.88 7.24 2.37
C ALA A 9 11.40 8.57 2.94
N GLN A 10 12.47 9.13 2.36
CA GLN A 10 13.00 10.45 2.75
C GLN A 10 11.94 11.55 2.63
N ILE A 11 11.21 11.59 1.51
CA ILE A 11 10.10 12.55 1.32
C ILE A 11 9.05 12.36 2.42
N GLY A 12 8.75 11.12 2.80
CA GLY A 12 7.86 10.81 3.91
C GLY A 12 8.32 11.37 5.25
N HIS A 13 9.60 11.22 5.59
CA HIS A 13 10.17 11.82 6.81
C HIS A 13 10.04 13.34 6.81
N GLU A 14 10.30 14.00 5.69
CA GLU A 14 10.15 15.47 5.56
C GLU A 14 8.67 15.90 5.74
N VAL A 15 7.73 15.18 5.11
CA VAL A 15 6.28 15.41 5.29
C VAL A 15 5.86 15.19 6.74
N GLY A 16 6.35 14.12 7.39
CA GLY A 16 6.07 13.83 8.78
C GLY A 16 6.59 14.90 9.74
N ALA A 17 7.78 15.46 9.48
CA ALA A 17 8.35 16.54 10.28
C ALA A 17 7.51 17.81 10.19
N VAL A 18 7.04 18.15 8.98
CA VAL A 18 6.09 19.25 8.76
C VAL A 18 4.77 18.99 9.47
N ALA A 19 4.21 17.78 9.34
CA ALA A 19 2.97 17.41 10.01
C ALA A 19 3.09 17.51 11.53
N ARG A 20 4.19 17.07 12.12
CA ARG A 20 4.47 17.22 13.56
C ARG A 20 4.53 18.70 13.97
N ALA A 21 5.20 19.55 13.20
CA ALA A 21 5.25 20.99 13.48
C ALA A 21 3.86 21.65 13.42
N VAL A 22 3.05 21.26 12.43
CA VAL A 22 1.65 21.70 12.29
C VAL A 22 0.81 21.25 13.49
N ALA A 23 0.98 20.01 13.96
CA ALA A 23 0.31 19.49 15.14
C ALA A 23 0.72 20.23 16.42
N ALA A 24 2.02 20.53 16.59
CA ALA A 24 2.54 21.31 17.72
C ALA A 24 1.98 22.75 17.75
N ALA A 25 1.60 23.31 16.60
CA ALA A 25 0.90 24.59 16.49
C ALA A 25 -0.62 24.51 16.78
N GLY A 26 -1.10 23.37 17.30
CA GLY A 26 -2.51 23.19 17.70
C GLY A 26 -3.46 22.86 16.55
N LYS A 27 -2.95 22.53 15.35
CA LYS A 27 -3.78 22.14 14.20
C LYS A 27 -3.94 20.63 14.14
N ARG A 28 -5.07 20.17 13.59
CA ARG A 28 -5.27 18.75 13.26
C ARG A 28 -4.70 18.47 11.88
N VAL A 29 -3.90 17.41 11.77
CA VAL A 29 -3.25 16.98 10.53
C VAL A 29 -3.46 15.48 10.36
N ALA A 30 -3.60 15.04 9.11
CA ALA A 30 -3.60 13.64 8.73
C ALA A 30 -2.72 13.46 7.49
N VAL A 31 -2.08 12.30 7.38
CA VAL A 31 -1.32 11.88 6.20
C VAL A 31 -2.07 10.69 5.58
N VAL A 32 -2.33 10.77 4.28
CA VAL A 32 -3.09 9.74 3.55
C VAL A 32 -2.23 9.23 2.39
N GLY A 33 -1.92 7.94 2.42
CA GLY A 33 -1.36 7.21 1.29
C GLY A 33 -2.47 6.63 0.45
N SER A 34 -2.43 6.86 -0.87
CA SER A 34 -3.39 6.31 -1.81
C SER A 34 -2.70 5.31 -2.74
N THR A 35 -3.24 4.11 -2.82
CA THR A 35 -2.77 3.01 -3.66
C THR A 35 -3.86 1.97 -3.82
N ASP A 36 -3.93 1.35 -4.99
CA ASP A 36 -4.47 0.00 -5.15
C ASP A 36 -3.31 -1.01 -5.00
N LEU A 37 -3.64 -2.28 -4.73
CA LEU A 37 -2.68 -3.38 -4.64
C LEU A 37 -2.52 -4.09 -6.01
N THR A 38 -2.49 -5.43 -6.05
CA THR A 38 -2.23 -6.15 -7.30
C THR A 38 -3.36 -5.93 -8.30
N HIS A 39 -3.01 -5.44 -9.49
CA HIS A 39 -3.88 -5.43 -10.67
C HIS A 39 -3.67 -6.74 -11.44
N TYR A 40 -4.48 -7.75 -11.14
CA TYR A 40 -4.31 -9.11 -11.66
C TYR A 40 -5.26 -9.42 -12.83
N GLY A 41 -4.75 -10.09 -13.87
CA GLY A 41 -5.55 -10.61 -14.96
C GLY A 41 -5.13 -10.10 -16.35
N PRO A 42 -5.75 -10.63 -17.42
CA PRO A 42 -5.41 -10.29 -18.80
C PRO A 42 -5.59 -8.81 -19.13
N ALA A 43 -6.53 -8.10 -18.47
CA ALA A 43 -6.73 -6.68 -18.68
C ALA A 43 -5.53 -5.83 -18.23
N TYR A 44 -4.71 -6.36 -17.33
CA TYR A 44 -3.52 -5.69 -16.78
C TYR A 44 -2.21 -6.29 -17.30
N GLY A 45 -2.28 -7.34 -18.13
CA GLY A 45 -1.09 -8.04 -18.63
C GLY A 45 -0.29 -8.74 -17.53
N PHE A 46 -0.90 -9.03 -16.37
CA PHE A 46 -0.23 -9.59 -15.21
C PHE A 46 -0.93 -10.88 -14.75
N GLU A 47 -0.37 -12.03 -15.14
CA GLU A 47 -0.91 -13.36 -14.84
C GLU A 47 0.17 -14.39 -14.43
N PRO A 48 1.17 -14.05 -13.58
CA PRO A 48 2.30 -14.93 -13.29
C PRO A 48 1.91 -16.25 -12.58
N ALA A 49 0.74 -16.31 -11.95
CA ALA A 49 0.24 -17.48 -11.23
C ALA A 49 -0.93 -18.19 -11.94
N GLY A 50 -1.07 -17.96 -13.25
CA GLY A 50 -2.12 -18.56 -14.07
C GLY A 50 -3.39 -17.71 -14.14
N ARG A 51 -4.29 -18.08 -15.06
CA ARG A 51 -5.47 -17.27 -15.39
C ARG A 51 -6.66 -17.58 -14.46
N GLY A 52 -7.48 -16.56 -14.22
CA GLY A 52 -8.77 -16.70 -13.56
C GLY A 52 -8.66 -16.89 -12.05
N ALA A 53 -9.60 -17.64 -11.47
CA ALA A 53 -9.78 -17.74 -10.02
C ALA A 53 -8.52 -18.14 -9.23
N ILE A 54 -7.68 -19.03 -9.78
CA ILE A 54 -6.43 -19.45 -9.12
C ILE A 54 -5.44 -18.30 -9.03
N GLY A 55 -5.25 -17.58 -10.14
CA GLY A 55 -4.36 -16.42 -10.20
C GLY A 55 -4.87 -15.24 -9.37
N ILE A 56 -6.18 -14.98 -9.41
CA ILE A 56 -6.82 -13.96 -8.58
C ILE A 56 -6.63 -14.28 -7.10
N ARG A 57 -6.81 -15.55 -6.70
CA ARG A 57 -6.54 -15.98 -5.33
C ARG A 57 -5.09 -15.75 -4.95
N TRP A 58 -4.14 -16.14 -5.80
CA TRP A 58 -2.72 -15.90 -5.56
C TRP A 58 -2.40 -14.41 -5.41
N ALA A 59 -2.99 -13.55 -6.24
CA ALA A 59 -2.79 -12.11 -6.15
C ALA A 59 -3.15 -11.58 -4.76
N LYS A 60 -4.33 -11.98 -4.24
CA LYS A 60 -4.82 -11.59 -2.92
C LYS A 60 -4.02 -12.25 -1.79
N GLU A 61 -3.93 -13.58 -1.77
CA GLU A 61 -3.44 -14.32 -0.61
C GLU A 61 -1.91 -14.33 -0.51
N GLU A 62 -1.20 -14.07 -1.62
CA GLU A 62 0.27 -14.16 -1.67
C GLU A 62 0.94 -12.85 -2.10
N ASN A 63 0.50 -12.24 -3.20
CA ASN A 63 1.20 -11.09 -3.79
C ASN A 63 0.96 -9.79 -3.00
N ASP A 64 -0.29 -9.46 -2.73
CA ASP A 64 -0.71 -8.34 -1.89
C ASP A 64 -0.11 -8.44 -0.49
N GLN A 65 -0.15 -9.64 0.08
CA GLN A 65 0.34 -9.91 1.43
C GLN A 65 1.84 -9.62 1.60
N ARG A 66 2.64 -9.62 0.53
CA ARG A 66 4.05 -9.22 0.60
C ARG A 66 4.21 -7.75 0.95
N VAL A 67 3.50 -6.85 0.26
CA VAL A 67 3.57 -5.41 0.54
C VAL A 67 2.83 -5.06 1.84
N ILE A 68 1.71 -5.73 2.15
CA ILE A 68 1.00 -5.54 3.43
C ILE A 68 1.92 -5.86 4.61
N ARG A 69 2.69 -6.96 4.58
CA ARG A 69 3.66 -7.27 5.64
C ARG A 69 4.75 -6.21 5.82
N LEU A 70 5.14 -5.50 4.75
CA LEU A 70 6.07 -4.38 4.86
C LEU A 70 5.42 -3.17 5.52
N ILE A 71 4.15 -2.89 5.20
CA ILE A 71 3.34 -1.87 5.86
C ILE A 71 3.21 -2.16 7.35
N GLU A 72 2.85 -3.39 7.71
CA GLU A 72 2.70 -3.85 9.10
C GLU A 72 3.97 -3.74 9.94
N ARG A 73 5.12 -3.98 9.31
CA ARG A 73 6.45 -3.86 9.94
C ARG A 73 7.01 -2.43 9.93
N LEU A 74 6.28 -1.48 9.35
CA LEU A 74 6.74 -0.10 9.13
C LEU A 74 8.06 -0.05 8.32
N ALA A 75 8.24 -0.95 7.36
CA ALA A 75 9.46 -1.12 6.58
C ALA A 75 9.53 -0.19 5.36
N ALA A 76 9.52 1.14 5.58
CA ALA A 76 9.41 2.16 4.52
C ALA A 76 10.42 2.00 3.38
N ASP A 77 11.68 1.67 3.70
CA ASP A 77 12.78 1.59 2.73
C ASP A 77 12.70 0.35 1.81
N GLU A 78 11.97 -0.68 2.22
CA GLU A 78 11.82 -1.93 1.46
C GLU A 78 10.69 -1.87 0.42
N VAL A 79 9.71 -1.00 0.63
CA VAL A 79 8.45 -0.98 -0.14
C VAL A 79 8.66 -0.71 -1.63
N VAL A 80 9.52 0.25 -2.00
CA VAL A 80 9.71 0.61 -3.41
C VAL A 80 10.33 -0.55 -4.19
N ALA A 81 11.30 -1.25 -3.58
CA ALA A 81 11.92 -2.42 -4.21
C ALA A 81 10.91 -3.56 -4.39
N GLU A 82 10.13 -3.87 -3.35
CA GLU A 82 9.09 -4.91 -3.40
C GLU A 82 8.03 -4.61 -4.46
N THR A 83 7.45 -3.41 -4.45
CA THR A 83 6.37 -3.04 -5.37
C THR A 83 6.82 -2.97 -6.83
N THR A 84 8.08 -2.62 -7.06
CA THR A 84 8.69 -2.61 -8.40
C THR A 84 8.95 -4.04 -8.91
N ALA A 85 9.36 -4.95 -8.02
CA ALA A 85 9.65 -6.34 -8.39
C ALA A 85 8.35 -7.16 -8.58
N SER A 86 7.45 -7.08 -7.61
CA SER A 86 6.27 -7.96 -7.50
C SER A 86 5.00 -7.38 -8.13
N HIS A 87 5.01 -6.10 -8.55
CA HIS A 87 3.85 -5.41 -9.13
C HIS A 87 2.59 -5.51 -8.25
N ASN A 88 2.78 -5.53 -6.93
CA ASN A 88 1.73 -5.74 -5.93
C ASN A 88 1.12 -4.45 -5.37
N ALA A 89 1.53 -3.28 -5.88
CA ALA A 89 0.85 -2.01 -5.64
C ALA A 89 1.21 -0.98 -6.72
N CYS A 90 0.25 -0.14 -7.10
CA CYS A 90 0.50 0.95 -8.05
C CYS A 90 1.18 2.17 -7.39
N GLY A 91 1.07 2.29 -6.06
CA GLY A 91 1.51 3.45 -5.28
C GLY A 91 2.71 3.18 -4.37
N GLY A 92 3.70 2.38 -4.77
CA GLY A 92 4.86 2.04 -3.93
C GLY A 92 5.57 3.24 -3.27
N GLY A 93 5.74 4.35 -4.00
CA GLY A 93 6.30 5.58 -3.44
C GLY A 93 5.37 6.26 -2.43
N ALA A 94 4.05 6.21 -2.64
CA ALA A 94 3.06 6.74 -1.71
C ALA A 94 3.00 5.91 -0.41
N ILE A 95 3.07 4.58 -0.52
CA ILE A 95 3.13 3.66 0.64
C ILE A 95 4.39 3.97 1.46
N ALA A 96 5.58 3.98 0.84
CA ALA A 96 6.85 4.25 1.51
C ALA A 96 6.84 5.60 2.24
N ALA A 97 6.38 6.67 1.57
CA ALA A 97 6.29 7.99 2.17
C ALA A 97 5.28 8.04 3.33
N THR A 98 4.17 7.32 3.24
CA THR A 98 3.15 7.30 4.30
C THR A 98 3.66 6.58 5.54
N ILE A 99 4.35 5.45 5.38
CA ILE A 99 5.00 4.74 6.50
C ILE A 99 6.02 5.66 7.18
N ALA A 100 6.93 6.27 6.42
CA ALA A 100 7.97 7.14 6.97
C ALA A 100 7.39 8.38 7.68
N ALA A 101 6.33 8.98 7.12
CA ALA A 101 5.62 10.08 7.76
C ALA A 101 4.94 9.65 9.07
N ALA A 102 4.35 8.45 9.10
CA ALA A 102 3.73 7.89 10.30
C ALA A 102 4.76 7.64 11.42
N ILE A 103 5.94 7.10 11.08
CA ILE A 103 7.06 6.93 12.03
C ILE A 103 7.44 8.29 12.65
N GLU A 104 7.59 9.33 11.83
CA GLU A 104 7.98 10.68 12.27
C GLU A 104 6.91 11.34 13.17
N LEU A 105 5.64 10.96 12.99
CA LEU A 105 4.50 11.33 13.82
C LEU A 105 4.38 10.49 15.10
N GLY A 106 5.28 9.53 15.31
CA GLY A 106 5.33 8.70 16.52
C GLY A 106 4.49 7.43 16.46
N CYS A 107 3.93 7.06 15.30
CA CYS A 107 3.23 5.79 15.14
C CYS A 107 4.20 4.61 15.27
N ARG A 108 3.76 3.54 15.95
CA ARG A 108 4.55 2.34 16.24
C ARG A 108 3.95 1.06 15.66
N ARG A 109 2.70 1.11 15.22
CA ARG A 109 1.98 -0.06 14.70
C ARG A 109 1.03 0.34 13.59
N TYR A 110 0.81 -0.60 12.68
CA TYR A 110 -0.26 -0.55 11.70
C TYR A 110 -1.44 -1.40 12.20
N VAL A 111 -2.66 -0.94 11.94
CA VAL A 111 -3.88 -1.71 12.17
C VAL A 111 -4.58 -1.84 10.82
N GLU A 112 -4.55 -3.05 10.26
CA GLU A 112 -5.38 -3.40 9.11
C GLU A 112 -6.86 -3.27 9.52
N LEU A 113 -7.61 -2.51 8.73
CA LEU A 113 -9.05 -2.38 8.86
C LEU A 113 -9.76 -3.33 7.88
N ARG A 114 -9.22 -3.47 6.66
CA ARG A 114 -9.76 -4.37 5.63
C ARG A 114 -8.78 -4.58 4.48
N HIS A 115 -8.44 -5.86 4.25
CA HIS A 115 -7.95 -6.34 2.95
C HIS A 115 -9.11 -6.92 2.13
N SER A 116 -9.26 -6.49 0.88
CA SER A 116 -10.31 -6.98 -0.04
C SER A 116 -9.86 -6.87 -1.49
N THR A 117 -10.71 -7.30 -2.42
CA THR A 117 -10.47 -7.16 -3.85
C THR A 117 -11.75 -6.72 -4.56
N SER A 118 -11.63 -6.27 -5.81
CA SER A 118 -12.81 -6.01 -6.65
C SER A 118 -13.72 -7.24 -6.79
N ALA A 119 -13.17 -8.45 -6.71
CA ALA A 119 -13.94 -9.69 -6.75
C ALA A 119 -14.78 -9.94 -5.48
N ASP A 120 -14.43 -9.30 -4.35
CA ASP A 120 -15.18 -9.40 -3.09
C ASP A 120 -16.31 -8.37 -2.96
N VAL A 121 -16.31 -7.33 -3.80
CA VAL A 121 -17.17 -6.13 -3.61
C VAL A 121 -18.33 -6.06 -4.60
N VAL A 122 -18.20 -6.65 -5.79
CA VAL A 122 -19.22 -6.57 -6.84
C VAL A 122 -20.17 -7.77 -6.82
N GLY A 123 -21.45 -7.55 -7.17
CA GLY A 123 -22.48 -8.61 -7.19
C GLY A 123 -22.25 -9.68 -8.28
N GLU A 124 -21.61 -9.30 -9.39
CA GLU A 124 -21.13 -10.23 -10.43
C GLU A 124 -19.63 -10.00 -10.67
N PRO A 125 -18.76 -10.78 -10.03
CA PRO A 125 -17.31 -10.58 -10.12
C PRO A 125 -16.75 -10.95 -11.49
N ASP A 126 -15.84 -10.13 -12.00
CA ASP A 126 -15.01 -10.49 -13.14
C ASP A 126 -14.18 -11.72 -12.77
N THR A 127 -14.44 -12.83 -13.45
CA THR A 127 -13.80 -14.12 -13.16
C THR A 127 -12.35 -14.20 -13.65
N ARG A 128 -11.87 -13.19 -14.39
CA ARG A 128 -10.54 -13.15 -15.01
C ARG A 128 -9.67 -12.03 -14.49
N ASN A 129 -10.25 -10.92 -14.01
CA ASN A 129 -9.52 -9.76 -13.54
C ASN A 129 -9.89 -9.39 -12.11
N SER A 130 -8.92 -8.90 -11.35
CA SER A 130 -9.18 -8.35 -10.03
C SER A 130 -8.18 -7.26 -9.65
N VAL A 131 -8.59 -6.35 -8.78
CA VAL A 131 -7.72 -5.35 -8.16
C VAL A 131 -7.78 -5.54 -6.65
N GLY A 132 -6.63 -5.66 -6.00
CA GLY A 132 -6.53 -5.72 -4.53
C GLY A 132 -6.66 -4.34 -3.89
N TYR A 133 -7.25 -4.31 -2.69
CA TYR A 133 -7.50 -3.10 -1.90
C TYR A 133 -7.10 -3.34 -0.46
N GLU A 134 -6.38 -2.38 0.11
CA GLU A 134 -5.98 -2.40 1.51
C GLU A 134 -6.34 -1.10 2.20
N ALA A 135 -6.94 -1.21 3.38
CA ALA A 135 -7.28 -0.09 4.23
C ALA A 135 -6.79 -0.36 5.65
N GLY A 136 -6.02 0.58 6.19
CA GLY A 136 -5.56 0.52 7.57
C GLY A 136 -5.11 1.87 8.10
N ILE A 137 -4.75 1.89 9.38
CA ILE A 137 -4.35 3.11 10.09
C ILE A 137 -3.07 2.88 10.88
N PHE A 138 -2.15 3.84 10.79
CA PHE A 138 -0.98 3.89 11.65
C PHE A 138 -1.35 4.58 12.97
N VAL A 139 -0.93 3.99 14.08
CA VAL A 139 -1.23 4.47 15.42
C VAL A 139 0.01 4.34 16.32
N ALA A 140 0.06 5.16 17.37
CA ALA A 140 1.12 5.11 18.38
C ALA A 140 1.07 3.83 19.23
#